data_AF-A0A7R9BV17-F1
#
_entry.id   AF-A0A7R9BV17-F1
#
_cell.length_a   1.000
_cell.length_b   1.000
_cell.length_c   1.000
_cell.angle_alpha   90.00
_cell.angle_beta   90.00
_cell.angle_gamma   90.00
#
_symmetry.space_group_name_H-M   'P 1'
#
loop_
_entity.id
_entity.type
_entity.pdbx_description
1 polymer ?
#
loop_
_entity_poly.entity_id
_entity_poly.type
_entity_poly.pdbx_seq_one_letter_code
_entity_poly.pdbx_strand_id
1 'polypeptide(L)'
;MHNSAQNLRLTDEIGAKNIKLADARIFKFRTAAAEIMRFAAALIVAMMMMMMVAAGDQRRYDGYQVLRFKPESRLHMSIMDQLFKDSPQLGLDFWSEPSKLGNDVDILVKPDATEAFAKMAARLGMEHSVLIKDVQSVIDSQPVAELGSKLTWDAYYQFEDILAWTEEMRDAFPDIVTLQSIGESYEGREIRLM
;
A
#
# COMPACT_ATOMS: atom_id res chain seq x y z
N MET A 1 -10.09 -61.50 -62.36
CA MET A 1 -10.84 -60.91 -61.23
C MET A 1 -10.00 -60.69 -59.96
N HIS A 2 -8.67 -60.86 -60.00
CA HIS A 2 -7.82 -60.80 -58.79
C HIS A 2 -7.38 -59.37 -58.37
N ASN A 3 -7.30 -58.41 -59.31
CA ASN A 3 -6.76 -57.06 -59.07
C ASN A 3 -7.79 -56.08 -58.44
N SER A 4 -9.09 -56.32 -58.63
CA SER A 4 -10.14 -55.43 -58.09
C SER A 4 -10.30 -55.51 -56.57
N ALA A 5 -10.05 -56.68 -55.99
CA ALA A 5 -10.15 -56.89 -54.53
C ALA A 5 -8.94 -56.32 -53.78
N GLN A 6 -7.76 -56.26 -54.40
CA GLN A 6 -6.57 -55.64 -53.80
C GLN A 6 -6.68 -54.10 -53.80
N ASN A 7 -7.19 -53.50 -54.88
CA ASN A 7 -7.40 -52.05 -54.95
C ASN A 7 -8.44 -51.57 -53.93
N LEU A 8 -9.53 -52.33 -53.72
CA LEU A 8 -10.54 -52.00 -52.71
C LEU A 8 -9.97 -52.06 -51.27
N ARG A 9 -9.13 -53.08 -50.98
CA ARG A 9 -8.44 -53.17 -49.69
C ARG A 9 -7.45 -52.03 -49.45
N LEU A 10 -6.71 -51.59 -50.48
CA LEU A 10 -5.82 -50.43 -50.38
C LEU A 10 -6.60 -49.13 -50.16
N THR A 11 -7.74 -48.93 -50.84
CA THR A 11 -8.55 -47.71 -50.62
C THR A 11 -9.15 -47.66 -49.23
N ASP A 12 -9.55 -48.80 -48.67
CA ASP A 12 -10.06 -48.89 -47.30
C ASP A 12 -8.95 -48.65 -46.26
N GLU A 13 -7.74 -49.17 -46.48
CA GLU A 13 -6.58 -48.92 -45.62
C GLU A 13 -6.13 -47.45 -45.66
N ILE A 14 -6.11 -46.82 -46.83
CA ILE A 14 -5.78 -45.40 -46.98
C ILE A 14 -6.85 -44.53 -46.31
N GLY A 15 -8.14 -44.86 -46.47
CA GLY A 15 -9.25 -44.21 -45.78
C GLY A 15 -9.12 -44.31 -44.26
N ALA A 16 -8.87 -45.51 -43.73
CA ALA A 16 -8.67 -45.73 -42.31
C ALA A 16 -7.43 -45.00 -41.74
N LYS A 17 -6.34 -44.93 -42.52
CA LYS A 17 -5.13 -44.20 -42.13
C LYS A 17 -5.37 -42.68 -42.11
N ASN A 18 -6.13 -42.15 -43.07
CA ASN A 18 -6.48 -40.74 -43.14
C ASN A 18 -7.43 -40.32 -42.00
N ILE A 19 -8.40 -41.17 -41.66
CA ILE A 19 -9.29 -40.95 -40.50
C ILE A 19 -8.48 -40.95 -39.19
N LYS A 20 -7.61 -41.95 -38.98
CA LYS A 20 -6.71 -41.98 -37.81
C LYS A 20 -5.79 -40.76 -37.74
N LEU A 21 -5.31 -40.27 -38.88
CA LEU A 21 -4.46 -39.08 -38.93
C LEU A 21 -5.25 -37.80 -38.63
N ALA A 22 -6.49 -37.69 -39.10
CA ALA A 22 -7.40 -36.59 -38.78
C ALA A 22 -7.75 -36.57 -37.29
N ASP A 23 -8.10 -37.73 -36.71
CA ASP A 23 -8.38 -37.86 -35.28
C ASP A 23 -7.16 -37.51 -34.42
N ALA A 24 -5.95 -37.93 -34.83
CA ALA A 24 -4.72 -37.58 -34.14
C ALA A 24 -4.42 -36.06 -34.21
N ARG A 25 -4.75 -35.40 -35.33
CA ARG A 25 -4.60 -33.94 -35.48
C ARG A 25 -5.62 -33.18 -34.63
N ILE A 26 -6.88 -33.62 -34.62
CA ILE A 26 -7.94 -33.04 -33.79
C ILE A 26 -7.61 -33.22 -32.29
N PHE A 27 -7.12 -34.40 -31.90
CA PHE A 27 -6.68 -34.67 -30.53
C PHE A 27 -5.53 -33.73 -30.12
N LYS A 28 -4.48 -33.62 -30.95
CA LYS A 28 -3.35 -32.70 -30.71
C LYS A 28 -3.78 -31.23 -30.64
N PHE A 29 -4.72 -30.80 -31.48
CA PHE A 29 -5.25 -29.44 -31.46
C PHE A 29 -6.04 -29.16 -30.17
N ARG A 30 -6.86 -30.12 -29.71
CA ARG A 30 -7.61 -30.01 -28.45
C ARG A 30 -6.69 -29.99 -27.23
N THR A 31 -5.61 -30.78 -27.22
CA THR A 31 -4.63 -30.76 -26.12
C THR A 31 -3.83 -29.46 -26.11
N ALA A 32 -3.38 -28.97 -27.28
CA ALA A 32 -2.66 -27.70 -27.38
C ALA A 32 -3.55 -26.51 -26.97
N ALA A 33 -4.82 -26.49 -27.40
CA ALA A 33 -5.78 -25.47 -26.97
C ALA A 33 -6.03 -25.50 -25.45
N ALA A 34 -6.08 -26.69 -24.84
CA ALA A 34 -6.22 -26.83 -23.39
C ALA A 34 -5.00 -26.33 -22.62
N GLU A 35 -3.78 -26.55 -23.13
CA GLU A 35 -2.56 -26.01 -22.53
C GLU A 35 -2.49 -24.49 -22.65
N ILE A 36 -2.82 -23.93 -23.82
CA ILE A 36 -2.89 -22.48 -24.03
C ILE A 36 -3.92 -21.84 -23.09
N MET A 37 -5.11 -22.45 -22.94
CA MET A 37 -6.12 -21.96 -22.00
C MET A 37 -5.65 -22.04 -20.53
N ARG A 38 -4.88 -23.06 -20.15
CA ARG A 38 -4.28 -23.17 -18.82
C ARG A 38 -3.24 -22.09 -18.56
N PHE A 39 -2.36 -21.82 -19.52
CA PHE A 39 -1.38 -20.74 -19.41
C PHE A 39 -2.04 -19.36 -19.37
N ALA A 40 -3.03 -19.11 -20.23
CA ALA A 40 -3.80 -17.87 -20.23
C ALA A 40 -4.54 -17.65 -18.90
N ALA A 41 -5.18 -18.69 -18.36
CA ALA A 41 -5.82 -18.63 -17.05
C ALA A 41 -4.80 -18.36 -15.92
N ALA A 42 -3.64 -19.02 -15.93
CA ALA A 42 -2.58 -18.77 -14.96
C ALA A 42 -2.04 -17.34 -15.03
N LEU A 43 -1.92 -16.77 -16.23
CA LEU A 43 -1.45 -15.41 -16.45
C LEU A 43 -2.48 -14.37 -15.99
N ILE A 44 -3.77 -14.61 -16.24
CA ILE A 44 -4.88 -13.78 -15.73
C ILE A 44 -4.90 -13.82 -14.20
N VAL A 45 -4.78 -15.00 -13.58
CA VAL A 45 -4.74 -15.15 -12.13
C VAL A 45 -3.51 -14.45 -11.52
N ALA A 46 -2.35 -14.56 -12.18
CA ALA A 46 -1.15 -13.84 -11.75
C ALA A 46 -1.31 -12.32 -11.85
N MET A 47 -1.92 -11.80 -12.92
CA MET A 47 -2.26 -10.38 -13.04
C MET A 47 -3.25 -9.92 -11.98
N MET A 48 -4.28 -10.71 -11.67
CA MET A 48 -5.23 -10.40 -10.59
C MET A 48 -4.54 -10.36 -9.22
N MET A 49 -3.64 -11.32 -8.94
CA MET A 49 -2.85 -11.30 -7.70
C MET A 49 -1.92 -10.09 -7.62
N MET A 50 -1.25 -9.73 -8.72
CA MET A 50 -0.43 -8.51 -8.77
C MET A 50 -1.25 -7.24 -8.55
N MET A 51 -2.45 -7.14 -9.12
CA MET A 51 -3.35 -5.99 -8.88
C MET A 51 -3.80 -5.90 -7.43
N MET A 52 -4.09 -7.04 -6.76
CA MET A 52 -4.42 -7.02 -5.32
C MET A 52 -3.25 -6.56 -4.45
N VAL A 53 -2.01 -6.93 -4.81
CA VAL A 53 -0.80 -6.46 -4.10
C VAL A 53 -0.55 -4.97 -4.37
N ALA A 54 -0.83 -4.49 -5.57
CA ALA A 54 -0.70 -3.08 -5.94
C ALA A 54 -1.79 -2.19 -5.31
N ALA A 55 -2.96 -2.76 -5.01
CA ALA A 55 -3.99 -2.13 -4.18
C ALA A 55 -3.60 -2.19 -2.70
N GLY A 56 -2.40 -1.69 -2.40
CA GLY A 56 -1.95 -1.49 -1.02
C GLY A 56 -3.04 -0.77 -0.25
N ASP A 57 -3.37 -1.30 0.93
CA ASP A 57 -4.44 -0.80 1.78
C ASP A 57 -4.07 0.63 2.22
N GLN A 58 -4.54 1.64 1.48
CA GLN A 58 -4.42 3.02 1.90
C GLN A 58 -5.24 3.14 3.18
N ARG A 59 -4.54 3.05 4.32
CA ARG A 59 -5.11 3.21 5.65
C ARG A 59 -5.93 4.49 5.67
N ARG A 60 -7.26 4.33 5.79
CA ARG A 60 -8.17 5.44 6.01
C ARG A 60 -8.38 5.69 7.49
N TYR A 61 -8.57 6.96 7.82
CA TYR A 61 -8.75 7.50 9.16
C TYR A 61 -10.12 8.16 9.32
N ASP A 62 -11.14 7.68 8.60
CA ASP A 62 -12.47 8.28 8.61
C ASP A 62 -13.04 8.36 10.03
N GLY A 63 -13.35 9.57 10.46
CA GLY A 63 -13.93 9.83 11.78
C GLY A 63 -12.95 9.72 12.95
N TYR A 64 -11.67 9.45 12.68
CA TYR A 64 -10.63 9.55 13.71
C TYR A 64 -10.49 11.00 14.14
N GLN A 65 -10.33 11.21 15.44
CA GLN A 65 -10.23 12.54 16.02
C GLN A 65 -8.89 12.69 16.72
N VAL A 66 -8.35 13.90 16.72
CA VAL A 66 -7.26 14.25 17.64
C VAL A 66 -7.87 14.99 18.82
N LEU A 67 -7.79 14.38 19.98
CA LEU A 67 -8.24 14.96 21.24
C LEU A 67 -7.04 15.56 21.97
N ARG A 68 -7.21 16.81 22.42
CA ARG A 68 -6.23 17.54 23.22
C ARG A 68 -6.68 17.55 24.67
N PHE A 69 -5.84 17.02 25.55
CA PHE A 69 -6.03 17.01 26.98
C PHE A 69 -5.07 17.98 27.65
N LYS A 70 -5.53 18.60 28.74
CA LYS A 70 -4.69 19.50 29.55
C LYS A 70 -4.53 18.96 30.98
N PRO A 71 -3.40 18.31 31.31
CA PRO A 71 -3.17 17.75 32.63
C PRO A 71 -2.86 18.85 33.65
N GLU A 72 -3.87 19.31 34.40
CA GLU A 72 -3.72 20.37 35.41
C GLU A 72 -3.37 19.88 36.83
N SER A 73 -3.38 18.56 37.07
CA SER A 73 -3.02 17.97 38.37
C SER A 73 -1.96 16.88 38.23
N ARG A 74 -1.25 16.56 39.33
CA ARG A 74 -0.30 15.43 39.37
C ARG A 74 -0.98 14.10 39.05
N LEU A 75 -2.24 13.95 39.44
CA LEU A 75 -3.05 12.77 39.12
C LEU A 75 -3.30 12.68 37.60
N HIS A 76 -3.71 13.79 36.97
CA HIS A 76 -3.92 13.83 35.51
C HIS A 76 -2.65 13.44 34.76
N MET A 77 -1.52 14.02 35.18
CA MET A 77 -0.22 13.74 34.58
C MET A 77 0.17 12.26 34.74
N SER A 78 -0.02 11.68 35.93
CA SER A 78 0.26 10.26 36.16
C SER A 78 -0.59 9.34 35.30
N ILE A 79 -1.85 9.70 35.04
CA ILE A 79 -2.75 8.92 34.18
C ILE A 79 -2.32 9.02 32.72
N MET A 80 -1.98 10.23 32.24
CA MET A 80 -1.49 10.42 30.88
C MET A 80 -0.17 9.69 30.63
N ASP A 81 0.76 9.74 31.59
CA ASP A 81 2.04 9.00 31.53
C ASP A 81 1.80 7.47 31.48
N GLN A 82 0.86 6.96 32.28
CA GLN A 82 0.50 5.54 32.22
C GLN A 82 -0.13 5.16 30.88
N LEU A 83 -1.08 5.95 30.36
CA LEU A 83 -1.68 5.73 29.06
C LEU A 83 -0.66 5.78 27.92
N PHE A 84 0.33 6.67 28.02
CA PHE A 84 1.43 6.75 27.06
C PHE A 84 2.31 5.51 27.08
N LYS A 85 2.67 5.00 28.27
CA LYS A 85 3.43 3.76 28.43
C LYS A 85 2.68 2.53 27.91
N ASP A 86 1.36 2.50 28.12
CA ASP A 86 0.48 1.42 27.67
C ASP A 86 0.02 1.59 26.22
N SER A 87 0.39 2.70 25.56
CA SER A 87 -0.07 3.05 24.20
C SER A 87 0.25 1.98 23.15
N PRO A 88 1.42 1.30 23.15
CA PRO A 88 1.72 0.27 22.15
C PRO A 88 0.78 -0.95 22.28
N GLN A 89 0.35 -1.29 23.50
CA GLN A 89 -0.54 -2.43 23.74
C GLN A 89 -2.01 -2.06 23.47
N LEU A 90 -2.38 -0.81 23.74
CA LEU A 90 -3.73 -0.29 23.53
C LEU A 90 -3.97 0.17 22.08
N GLY A 91 -2.92 0.25 21.26
CA GLY A 91 -2.99 0.78 19.89
C GLY A 91 -3.44 2.23 19.86
N LEU A 92 -2.99 3.01 20.85
CA LEU A 92 -3.15 4.46 20.94
C LEU A 92 -1.96 5.15 20.28
N ASP A 93 -2.23 6.28 19.63
CA ASP A 93 -1.20 7.05 18.95
C ASP A 93 -1.15 8.46 19.57
N PHE A 94 -0.04 8.76 20.24
CA PHE A 94 0.21 10.02 20.91
C PHE A 94 0.99 10.93 19.98
N TRP A 95 0.37 12.04 19.58
CA TRP A 95 1.00 13.05 18.75
C TRP A 95 1.86 14.02 19.57
N SER A 96 1.58 14.14 20.87
CA SER A 96 2.49 14.78 21.81
C SER A 96 2.64 13.96 23.10
N GLU A 97 3.89 13.81 23.55
CA GLU A 97 4.22 13.07 24.75
C GLU A 97 3.79 13.87 26.01
N PRO A 98 3.23 13.20 27.04
CA PRO A 98 3.04 13.80 28.35
C PRO A 98 4.40 14.24 28.93
N SER A 99 4.67 15.54 28.88
CA SER A 99 5.96 16.09 29.31
C SER A 99 5.92 16.76 30.68
N LYS A 100 5.08 17.79 30.85
CA LYS A 100 4.95 18.56 32.10
C LYS A 100 3.50 18.90 32.39
N LEU A 101 3.24 19.16 33.66
CA LEU A 101 1.96 19.70 34.13
C LEU A 101 1.59 20.98 33.37
N GLY A 102 0.36 21.04 32.88
CA GLY A 102 -0.16 22.17 32.10
C GLY A 102 0.19 22.17 30.61
N ASN A 103 1.07 21.28 30.12
CA ASN A 103 1.33 21.11 28.70
C ASN A 103 0.23 20.27 28.05
N ASP A 104 -0.10 20.59 26.80
CA ASP A 104 -1.10 19.86 26.03
C ASP A 104 -0.62 18.46 25.65
N VAL A 105 -1.51 17.48 25.78
CA VAL A 105 -1.32 16.09 25.35
C VAL A 105 -2.33 15.78 24.26
N ASP A 106 -1.84 15.48 23.05
CA ASP A 106 -2.63 15.23 21.86
C ASP A 106 -2.62 13.74 21.54
N ILE A 107 -3.81 13.16 21.42
CA ILE A 107 -4.01 11.72 21.20
C ILE A 107 -4.92 11.52 20.00
N LEU A 108 -4.50 10.68 19.05
CA LEU A 108 -5.33 10.18 17.96
C LEU A 108 -6.25 9.08 18.50
N VAL A 109 -7.56 9.33 18.42
CA VAL A 109 -8.61 8.47 18.98
C VAL A 109 -9.50 7.96 17.85
N LYS A 110 -9.73 6.64 17.88
CA LYS A 110 -10.64 5.96 16.94
C LYS A 110 -12.10 6.36 17.20
N PRO A 111 -12.97 6.37 16.18
CA PRO A 111 -14.38 6.77 16.32
C PRO A 111 -15.14 6.00 17.43
N ASP A 112 -14.85 4.72 17.61
CA ASP A 112 -15.46 3.84 18.61
C ASP A 112 -14.95 4.09 20.04
N ALA A 113 -13.75 4.67 20.17
CA ALA A 113 -13.12 4.99 21.44
C ALA A 113 -13.40 6.43 21.91
N THR A 114 -13.86 7.33 21.03
CA THR A 114 -14.09 8.75 21.34
C THR A 114 -14.97 8.96 22.57
N GLU A 115 -16.09 8.25 22.66
CA GLU A 115 -17.00 8.39 23.80
C GLU A 115 -16.37 7.90 25.11
N ALA A 116 -15.53 6.86 25.05
CA ALA A 116 -14.83 6.34 26.21
C ALA A 116 -13.80 7.37 26.74
N PHE A 117 -13.05 8.01 25.84
CA PHE A 117 -12.11 9.08 26.21
C PHE A 117 -12.82 10.30 26.81
N ALA A 118 -13.94 10.73 26.21
CA ALA A 118 -14.73 11.84 26.75
C ALA A 118 -15.28 11.53 28.15
N LYS A 119 -15.79 10.31 28.37
CA LYS A 119 -16.25 9.85 29.70
C LYS A 119 -15.11 9.76 30.71
N MET A 120 -13.93 9.28 30.30
CA MET A 120 -12.75 9.25 31.15
C MET A 120 -12.36 10.66 31.60
N ALA A 121 -12.28 11.61 30.65
CA ALA A 121 -11.96 13.00 30.95
C ALA A 121 -12.96 13.61 31.95
N ALA A 122 -14.26 13.43 31.70
CA ALA A 122 -15.32 13.92 32.57
C ALA A 122 -15.25 13.34 33.99
N ARG A 123 -14.99 12.03 34.13
CA ARG A 123 -14.85 11.37 35.44
C ARG A 123 -13.63 11.86 36.23
N LEU A 124 -12.56 12.20 35.53
CA LEU A 124 -11.33 12.70 36.13
C LEU A 124 -11.37 14.21 36.37
N GLY A 125 -12.40 14.92 35.90
CA GLY A 125 -12.41 16.39 35.90
C GLY A 125 -11.30 16.98 35.04
N MET A 126 -10.87 16.26 34.00
CA MET A 126 -9.83 16.69 33.08
C MET A 126 -10.47 17.42 31.89
N GLU A 127 -10.03 18.65 31.65
CA GLU A 127 -10.44 19.39 30.46
C GLU A 127 -9.88 18.73 29.20
N HIS A 128 -10.72 18.65 28.17
CA HIS A 128 -10.31 18.19 26.84
C HIS A 128 -11.02 19.00 25.76
N SER A 129 -10.40 19.06 24.58
CA SER A 129 -10.96 19.67 23.39
C SER A 129 -10.69 18.80 22.16
N VAL A 130 -11.49 18.97 21.12
CA VAL A 130 -11.28 18.30 19.83
C VAL A 130 -10.40 19.21 18.99
N LEU A 131 -9.14 18.82 18.78
CA LEU A 131 -8.19 19.57 17.95
C LEU A 131 -8.45 19.33 16.46
N ILE A 132 -8.64 18.07 16.08
CA ILE A 132 -9.01 17.67 14.71
C ILE A 132 -10.24 16.77 14.80
N LYS A 133 -11.33 17.19 14.15
CA LYS A 133 -12.61 16.47 14.20
C LYS A 133 -12.64 15.23 13.32
N ASP A 134 -11.94 15.26 12.19
CA ASP A 134 -11.82 14.16 11.25
C ASP A 134 -10.45 14.24 10.56
N VAL A 135 -9.56 13.32 10.91
CA VAL A 135 -8.20 13.28 10.38
C VAL A 135 -8.20 12.95 8.89
N GLN A 136 -9.14 12.12 8.41
CA GLN A 136 -9.21 11.80 6.99
C GLN A 136 -9.53 13.03 6.13
N SER A 137 -10.44 13.89 6.59
CA SER A 137 -10.73 15.15 5.90
C SER A 137 -9.49 16.05 5.75
N VAL A 138 -8.59 16.06 6.76
CA VAL A 138 -7.34 16.83 6.68
C VAL A 138 -6.37 16.21 5.68
N ILE A 139 -6.25 14.88 5.66
CA ILE A 139 -5.44 14.12 4.69
C ILE A 139 -5.95 14.37 3.26
N ASP A 140 -7.26 14.24 3.04
CA ASP A 140 -7.89 14.41 1.72
C ASP A 140 -7.76 15.85 1.19
N SER A 141 -7.58 16.83 2.08
CA SER A 141 -7.37 18.24 1.71
C SER A 141 -5.91 18.61 1.40
N GLN A 142 -4.95 17.72 1.66
CA GLN A 142 -3.54 18.03 1.41
C GLN A 142 -3.26 18.15 -0.09
N PRO A 143 -2.57 19.22 -0.54
CA PRO A 143 -2.10 19.31 -1.91
C PRO A 143 -0.95 18.32 -2.11
N VAL A 144 -1.26 17.18 -2.71
CA VAL A 144 -0.26 16.23 -3.20
C VAL A 144 0.12 16.65 -4.61
N ALA A 145 1.39 16.96 -4.83
CA ALA A 145 1.89 17.33 -6.13
C ALA A 145 1.71 16.17 -7.13
N GLU A 146 1.41 16.51 -8.38
CA GLU A 146 1.38 15.51 -9.44
C GLU A 146 2.79 14.95 -9.66
N LEU A 147 2.89 13.64 -9.87
CA LEU A 147 4.15 12.95 -10.16
C LEU A 147 4.86 13.60 -11.35
N GLY A 148 6.13 13.95 -11.18
CA GLY A 148 6.94 14.62 -12.22
C GLY A 148 6.60 16.11 -12.43
N SER A 149 5.80 16.73 -11.57
CA SER A 149 5.64 18.18 -11.56
C SER A 149 6.91 18.88 -11.06
N LYS A 150 7.12 20.12 -11.51
CA LYS A 150 8.25 20.92 -11.02
C LYS A 150 8.07 21.20 -9.53
N LEU A 151 9.09 20.91 -8.74
CA LEU A 151 9.07 21.19 -7.32
C LEU A 151 8.85 22.67 -7.00
N THR A 152 7.89 22.88 -6.12
CA THR A 152 7.47 24.13 -5.51
C THR A 152 7.59 24.02 -3.98
N TRP A 153 7.46 25.15 -3.29
CA TRP A 153 7.62 25.22 -1.84
C TRP A 153 6.30 25.13 -1.07
N ASP A 154 5.18 24.96 -1.77
CA ASP A 154 3.80 25.01 -1.25
C ASP A 154 3.03 23.68 -1.39
N ALA A 155 3.72 22.60 -1.77
CA ALA A 155 3.13 21.27 -1.92
C ALA A 155 4.00 20.18 -1.31
N TYR A 156 3.39 19.02 -1.05
CA TYR A 156 4.09 17.80 -0.65
C TYR A 156 4.34 16.91 -1.87
N TYR A 157 5.51 16.26 -1.88
CA TYR A 157 6.02 15.50 -3.02
C TYR A 157 6.30 14.06 -2.63
N GLN A 158 6.25 13.16 -3.61
CA GLN A 158 6.69 11.79 -3.41
C GLN A 158 8.21 11.75 -3.20
N PHE A 159 8.68 10.69 -2.55
CA PHE A 159 10.10 10.51 -2.27
C PHE A 159 10.94 10.53 -3.55
N GLU A 160 10.45 9.91 -4.63
CA GLU A 160 11.11 9.83 -5.92
C GLU A 160 11.25 11.21 -6.58
N ASP A 161 10.25 12.08 -6.47
CA ASP A 161 10.30 13.44 -7.02
C ASP A 161 11.36 14.27 -6.29
N ILE A 162 11.47 14.12 -4.96
CA ILE A 162 12.50 14.79 -4.16
C ILE A 162 13.89 14.31 -4.57
N LEU A 163 14.09 13.00 -4.76
CA LEU A 163 15.36 12.46 -5.21
C LEU A 163 15.74 12.97 -6.61
N ALA A 164 14.80 12.95 -7.55
CA ALA A 164 15.03 13.45 -8.91
C ALA A 164 15.50 14.91 -8.87
N TRP A 165 14.87 15.75 -8.05
CA TRP A 165 15.29 17.13 -7.87
C TRP A 165 16.68 17.29 -7.26
N THR A 166 17.08 16.43 -6.32
CA THR A 166 18.46 16.49 -5.81
C THR A 166 19.49 16.18 -6.91
N GLU A 167 19.18 15.27 -7.83
CA GLU A 167 20.03 14.96 -8.99
C GLU A 167 20.06 16.13 -9.99
N GLU A 168 18.91 16.76 -10.26
CA GLU A 168 18.84 17.98 -11.08
C GLU A 168 19.67 19.12 -10.48
N MET A 169 19.65 19.31 -9.15
CA MET A 169 20.44 20.34 -8.48
C MET A 169 21.95 20.06 -8.59
N ARG A 170 22.38 18.80 -8.45
CA ARG A 170 23.77 18.39 -8.68
C ARG A 170 24.21 18.68 -10.11
N ASP A 171 23.39 18.33 -11.09
CA ASP A 171 23.73 18.46 -12.51
C ASP A 171 23.73 19.92 -12.96
N ALA A 172 22.85 20.75 -12.39
CA ALA A 172 22.79 22.19 -12.65
C ALA A 172 23.93 22.97 -11.98
N PHE A 173 24.40 22.52 -10.80
CA PHE A 173 25.40 23.22 -10.00
C PHE A 173 26.53 22.29 -9.50
N PRO A 174 27.29 21.64 -10.41
CA PRO A 174 28.26 20.59 -10.05
C PRO A 174 29.44 21.11 -9.21
N ASP A 175 29.72 22.41 -9.24
CA ASP A 175 30.81 23.04 -8.48
C ASP A 175 30.44 23.27 -7.00
N ILE A 176 29.16 23.18 -6.65
CA ILE A 176 28.62 23.55 -5.32
C ILE A 176 27.89 22.38 -4.68
N VAL A 177 27.19 21.57 -5.47
CA VAL A 177 26.31 20.49 -4.99
C VAL A 177 26.96 19.14 -5.24
N THR A 178 27.10 18.33 -4.20
CA THR A 178 27.64 16.97 -4.28
C THR A 178 26.70 15.99 -3.59
N LEU A 179 26.27 14.94 -4.30
CA LEU A 179 25.47 13.87 -3.70
C LEU A 179 26.37 12.75 -3.20
N GLN A 180 26.25 12.41 -1.92
CA GLN A 180 26.95 11.29 -1.29
C GLN A 180 25.94 10.31 -0.68
N SER A 181 26.11 9.01 -0.97
CA SER A 181 25.39 7.96 -0.25
C SER A 181 26.09 7.68 1.09
N ILE A 182 25.32 7.73 2.18
CA ILE A 182 25.81 7.47 3.55
C ILE A 182 25.38 6.10 4.09
N GLY A 183 24.66 5.32 3.28
CA GLY A 183 24.19 3.99 3.63
C GLY A 183 22.83 3.69 3.01
N GLU A 184 22.21 2.63 3.50
CA GLU A 184 20.89 2.17 3.06
C GLU A 184 19.90 2.18 4.23
N SER A 185 18.64 2.46 3.93
CA SER A 185 17.53 2.32 4.86
C SER A 185 17.27 0.86 5.17
N TYR A 186 16.40 0.59 6.14
CA TYR A 186 15.95 -0.77 6.45
C TYR A 186 15.36 -1.51 5.24
N GLU A 187 14.71 -0.79 4.33
CA GLU A 187 14.12 -1.35 3.10
C GLU A 187 15.11 -1.36 1.93
N GLY A 188 16.40 -1.08 2.16
CA GLY A 188 17.45 -1.08 1.14
C GLY A 188 17.44 0.15 0.23
N ARG A 189 16.76 1.25 0.62
CA ARG A 189 16.80 2.51 -0.15
C ARG A 189 18.04 3.32 0.22
N GLU A 190 18.77 3.82 -0.77
CA GLU A 190 19.93 4.68 -0.52
C GLU A 190 19.54 5.93 0.28
N ILE A 191 20.34 6.25 1.30
CA ILE A 191 20.24 7.50 2.05
C ILE A 191 21.28 8.44 1.46
N ARG A 192 20.80 9.46 0.75
CA ARG A 192 21.64 10.44 0.07
C ARG A 192 21.69 11.74 0.87
N LEU A 193 22.90 12.26 0.99
CA LEU A 193 23.19 13.60 1.51
C LEU A 193 23.56 14.50 0.32
N MET A 194 23.04 15.71 0.33
CA MET A 194 23.35 16.79 -0.62
C MET A 194 24.16 17.88 0.07
#